data_AF-A0A2E5KQU1-F1
#
_entry.id   AF-A0A2E5KQU1-F1
#
_cell.length_a   1.000
_cell.length_b   1.000
_cell.length_c   1.000
_cell.angle_alpha   90.00
_cell.angle_beta   90.00
_cell.angle_gamma   90.00
#
_symmetry.space_group_name_H-M   'P 1'
#
loop_
_entity.id
_entity.type
_entity.pdbx_description
1 polymer ?
#
loop_
_entity_poly.entity_id
_entity_poly.type
_entity_poly.pdbx_seq_one_letter_code
_entity_poly.pdbx_strand_id
1 'polypeptide(L)'
;MADLPRQIDFEMAGQRLTVIHGAPSAINRYIFESTEDSVVSSEIDRTGSDGVLCGHSGLPSARIVQGMLWHNAGVIGLPANDGTPRVWFSTLTPTDDGIVIRRHALYYSHNEAARRMRASKLPEAYAATLESGIWDNREILPAAETGRQGQPLTEDVQVWSRPRNAALAAAE
;
A
#
# COMPACT_ATOMS: atom_id res chain seq x y z
N MET A 1 -20.21 -2.58 3.33
CA MET A 1 -19.16 -1.58 3.04
C MET A 1 -19.71 -0.22 2.62
N ALA A 2 -21.01 -0.08 2.29
CA ALA A 2 -21.57 1.18 1.77
C ALA A 2 -21.44 2.38 2.74
N ASP A 3 -21.46 2.14 4.06
CA ASP A 3 -21.45 3.19 5.08
C ASP A 3 -20.05 3.55 5.61
N LEU A 4 -18.99 2.93 5.10
CA LEU A 4 -17.63 3.25 5.53
C LEU A 4 -17.16 4.54 4.85
N PRO A 5 -16.40 5.40 5.56
CA PRO A 5 -15.88 6.62 4.97
C PRO A 5 -14.95 6.28 3.80
N ARG A 6 -15.03 7.08 2.73
CA ARG A 6 -14.14 6.93 1.57
C ARG A 6 -12.71 7.39 1.86
N GLN A 7 -12.56 8.22 2.89
CA GLN A 7 -11.33 8.87 3.28
C GLN A 7 -11.31 9.10 4.80
N ILE A 8 -10.13 8.94 5.41
CA ILE A 8 -9.90 9.29 6.82
C ILE A 8 -8.67 10.20 6.87
N ASP A 9 -8.81 11.37 7.48
CA ASP A 9 -7.73 12.35 7.61
C ASP A 9 -7.27 12.45 9.05
N PHE A 10 -5.95 12.51 9.27
CA PHE A 10 -5.37 12.68 10.60
C PHE A 10 -3.99 13.34 10.52
N GLU A 11 -3.47 13.80 11.67
CA GLU A 11 -2.11 14.33 11.78
C GLU A 11 -1.24 13.37 12.61
N MET A 12 0.00 13.15 12.17
CA MET A 12 1.02 12.39 12.90
C MET A 12 2.39 13.04 12.70
N ALA A 13 3.14 13.26 13.79
CA ALA A 13 4.47 13.89 13.75
C ALA A 13 4.51 15.21 12.92
N GLY A 14 3.45 16.02 12.99
CA GLY A 14 3.35 17.28 12.25
C GLY A 14 3.01 17.14 10.76
N GLN A 15 2.65 15.95 10.29
CA GLN A 15 2.31 15.66 8.88
C GLN A 15 0.82 15.38 8.74
N ARG A 16 0.15 16.01 7.77
CA ARG A 16 -1.24 15.65 7.42
C ARG A 16 -1.24 14.38 6.59
N LEU A 17 -1.95 13.36 7.04
CA LEU A 17 -2.07 12.07 6.36
C LEU A 17 -3.51 11.78 5.97
N THR A 18 -3.66 11.22 4.77
CA THR A 18 -4.95 10.78 4.22
C THR A 18 -4.94 9.26 4.03
N VAL A 19 -5.94 8.55 4.55
CA VAL A 19 -6.14 7.12 4.31
C VAL A 19 -7.24 6.91 3.26
N ILE A 20 -6.94 6.14 2.21
CA ILE A 20 -7.86 5.80 1.12
C ILE A 20 -7.73 4.33 0.72
N HIS A 21 -8.64 3.84 -0.12
CA HIS A 21 -8.54 2.49 -0.68
C HIS A 21 -7.55 2.42 -1.87
N GLY A 22 -7.87 3.07 -2.99
CA GLY A 22 -7.04 3.09 -4.21
C GLY A 22 -6.44 4.46 -4.50
N ALA A 23 -7.19 5.34 -5.17
CA ALA A 23 -6.80 6.73 -5.41
C ALA A 23 -7.97 7.69 -5.15
N PRO A 24 -7.71 8.98 -4.85
CA PRO A 24 -8.77 9.96 -4.67
C PRO A 24 -9.52 10.26 -5.98
N SER A 25 -8.87 10.15 -7.15
CA SER A 25 -9.56 10.29 -8.44
C SER A 25 -10.57 9.18 -8.73
N ALA A 26 -10.27 7.94 -8.32
CA ALA A 26 -11.16 6.79 -8.44
C ALA A 26 -10.77 5.70 -7.44
N ILE A 27 -11.76 5.21 -6.69
CA ILE A 27 -11.56 4.26 -5.58
C ILE A 27 -10.89 2.95 -6.02
N ASN A 28 -11.11 2.53 -7.25
CA ASN A 28 -10.58 1.31 -7.86
C ASN A 28 -9.38 1.57 -8.81
N ARG A 29 -8.79 2.76 -8.78
CA ARG A 29 -7.59 3.05 -9.57
C ARG A 29 -6.37 2.38 -8.92
N TYR A 30 -5.62 1.67 -9.75
CA TYR A 30 -4.34 1.11 -9.34
C TYR A 30 -3.23 2.16 -9.43
N ILE A 31 -2.48 2.30 -8.34
CA ILE A 31 -1.22 3.03 -8.27
C ILE A 31 -0.15 2.04 -7.82
N PHE A 32 0.84 1.83 -8.67
CA PHE A 32 1.95 0.90 -8.46
C PHE A 32 3.25 1.65 -8.20
N GLU A 33 4.28 0.91 -7.79
CA GLU A 33 5.62 1.46 -7.59
C GLU A 33 6.18 2.06 -8.89
N SER A 34 5.89 1.44 -10.04
CA SER A 34 6.29 1.92 -11.37
C SER A 34 5.45 3.06 -11.96
N THR A 35 4.35 3.47 -11.30
CA THR A 35 3.49 4.55 -11.81
C THR A 35 4.29 5.85 -11.96
N GLU A 36 4.00 6.69 -12.95
CA GLU A 36 4.75 7.94 -13.12
C GLU A 36 4.61 8.88 -11.91
N ASP A 37 5.69 9.55 -11.53
CA ASP A 37 5.71 10.50 -10.40
C ASP A 37 4.66 11.61 -10.56
N SER A 38 4.44 12.11 -11.79
CA SER A 38 3.44 13.13 -12.11
C SER A 38 2.01 12.69 -11.76
N VAL A 39 1.70 11.41 -11.95
CA VAL A 39 0.41 10.82 -11.59
C VAL A 39 0.31 10.71 -10.08
N VAL A 40 1.34 10.20 -9.41
CA VAL A 40 1.35 10.06 -7.94
C VAL A 40 1.21 11.42 -7.26
N SER A 41 1.98 12.43 -7.68
CA SER A 41 1.89 13.78 -7.10
C SER A 41 0.50 14.38 -7.32
N SER A 42 -0.08 14.23 -8.51
CA SER A 42 -1.43 14.71 -8.80
C SER A 42 -2.51 14.06 -7.93
N GLU A 43 -2.37 12.77 -7.62
CA GLU A 43 -3.28 12.09 -6.70
C GLU A 43 -3.09 12.56 -5.26
N ILE A 44 -1.86 12.79 -4.79
CA ILE A 44 -1.62 13.35 -3.45
C ILE A 44 -2.22 14.75 -3.35
N ASP A 45 -1.97 15.62 -4.32
CA ASP A 45 -2.45 17.02 -4.32
C ASP A 45 -3.97 17.12 -4.17
N ARG A 46 -4.73 16.17 -4.74
CA ARG A 46 -6.20 16.09 -4.62
C ARG A 46 -6.68 15.92 -3.18
N THR A 47 -5.82 15.43 -2.29
CA THR A 47 -6.16 15.24 -0.86
C THR A 47 -5.88 16.46 -0.01
N GLY A 48 -5.02 17.39 -0.47
CA GLY A 48 -4.52 18.50 0.35
C GLY A 48 -3.62 18.07 1.52
N SER A 49 -3.20 16.81 1.57
CA SER A 49 -2.36 16.25 2.63
C SER A 49 -0.88 16.19 2.25
N ASP A 50 -0.03 15.89 3.23
CA ASP A 50 1.40 15.72 3.03
C ASP A 50 1.74 14.28 2.59
N GLY A 51 0.89 13.32 2.94
CA GLY A 51 1.07 11.93 2.59
C GLY A 51 -0.23 11.13 2.51
N VAL A 52 -0.23 10.10 1.67
CA VAL A 52 -1.34 9.19 1.44
C VAL A 52 -0.97 7.79 1.91
N LEU A 53 -1.87 7.15 2.65
CA LEU A 53 -1.84 5.74 3.01
C LEU A 53 -2.94 5.01 2.22
N CYS A 54 -2.59 3.98 1.46
CA CYS A 54 -3.51 3.28 0.57
C CYS A 54 -3.32 1.76 0.57
N GLY A 55 -4.15 1.09 -0.23
CA GLY A 55 -4.08 -0.34 -0.55
C GLY A 55 -4.42 -0.57 -2.02
N HIS A 56 -5.41 -1.43 -2.29
CA HIS A 56 -5.98 -1.73 -3.61
C HIS A 56 -5.04 -2.44 -4.61
N SER A 57 -3.82 -1.96 -4.85
CA SER A 57 -2.89 -2.58 -5.80
C SER A 57 -2.30 -3.92 -5.33
N GLY A 58 -2.45 -4.27 -4.06
CA GLY A 58 -1.99 -5.55 -3.52
C GLY A 58 -0.50 -5.63 -3.22
N LEU A 59 0.31 -4.71 -3.74
CA LEU A 59 1.76 -4.73 -3.64
C LEU A 59 2.26 -3.67 -2.65
N PRO A 60 2.91 -4.07 -1.54
CA PRO A 60 3.40 -3.13 -0.55
C PRO A 60 4.53 -2.28 -1.15
N SER A 61 4.41 -0.96 -1.05
CA SER A 61 5.38 -0.03 -1.63
C SER A 61 5.30 1.31 -0.90
N ALA A 62 6.40 2.05 -0.88
CA ALA A 62 6.43 3.39 -0.32
C ALA A 62 7.23 4.30 -1.24
N ARG A 63 6.63 5.43 -1.61
CA ARG A 63 7.21 6.40 -2.55
C ARG A 63 7.23 7.78 -1.93
N ILE A 64 8.33 8.49 -2.14
CA ILE A 64 8.43 9.91 -1.79
C ILE A 64 8.54 10.68 -3.10
N VAL A 65 7.49 11.43 -3.44
CA VAL A 65 7.40 12.21 -4.68
C VAL A 65 7.23 13.68 -4.30
N GLN A 66 8.18 14.53 -4.71
CA GLN A 66 8.21 15.95 -4.34
C GLN A 66 8.13 16.18 -2.81
N GLY A 67 8.73 15.29 -2.03
CA GLY A 67 8.71 15.31 -0.56
C GLY A 67 7.41 14.80 0.07
N MET A 68 6.39 14.47 -0.73
CA MET A 68 5.12 13.90 -0.25
C MET A 68 5.16 12.37 -0.27
N LEU A 69 4.45 11.75 0.66
CA LEU A 69 4.42 10.28 0.80
C LEU A 69 3.25 9.66 0.02
N TRP A 70 3.52 8.57 -0.68
CA TRP A 70 2.51 7.61 -1.12
C TRP A 70 2.89 6.22 -0.59
N HIS A 71 2.15 5.71 0.39
CA HIS A 71 2.43 4.44 1.04
C HIS A 71 1.31 3.44 0.82
N ASN A 72 1.62 2.34 0.15
CA ASN A 72 0.76 1.17 0.03
C ASN A 72 1.14 0.12 1.07
N ALA A 73 0.23 -0.20 1.98
CA ALA A 73 0.50 -1.19 3.04
C ALA A 73 0.54 -2.64 2.53
N GLY A 74 0.17 -2.89 1.28
CA GLY A 74 -0.08 -4.22 0.74
C GLY A 74 -1.48 -4.73 1.09
N VAL A 75 -1.67 -6.04 1.00
CA VAL A 75 -2.95 -6.70 1.32
C VAL A 75 -2.72 -7.81 2.34
N ILE A 76 -3.58 -7.85 3.36
CA ILE A 76 -3.51 -8.85 4.44
C ILE A 76 -4.13 -10.20 4.06
N GLY A 77 -4.99 -10.22 3.04
CA GLY A 77 -5.77 -11.40 2.64
C GLY A 77 -5.22 -12.17 1.43
N LEU A 78 -4.15 -11.69 0.79
CA LEU A 78 -3.59 -12.27 -0.42
C LEU A 78 -2.08 -11.97 -0.47
N PRO A 79 -1.22 -12.97 -0.75
CA PRO A 79 0.21 -12.75 -0.94
C PRO A 79 0.54 -11.73 -2.04
N ALA A 80 1.69 -11.07 -1.94
CA ALA A 80 2.08 -9.92 -2.78
C ALA A 80 2.70 -10.30 -4.14
N ASN A 81 2.27 -11.41 -4.74
CA ASN A 81 2.81 -11.93 -6.01
C ASN A 81 4.33 -12.17 -6.01
N ASP A 82 4.94 -12.31 -4.82
CA ASP A 82 6.39 -12.34 -4.61
C ASP A 82 6.94 -13.76 -4.47
N GLY A 83 6.12 -14.78 -4.76
CA GLY A 83 6.50 -16.19 -4.68
C GLY A 83 6.62 -16.73 -3.26
N THR A 84 6.06 -16.02 -2.28
CA THR A 84 6.06 -16.46 -0.89
C THR A 84 4.64 -16.47 -0.30
N PRO A 85 4.30 -17.45 0.57
CA PRO A 85 2.96 -17.55 1.16
C PRO A 85 2.81 -16.69 2.42
N ARG A 86 3.25 -15.43 2.35
CA ARG A 86 3.12 -14.43 3.42
C ARG A 86 2.38 -13.20 2.90
N VAL A 87 1.80 -12.45 3.83
CA VAL A 87 1.06 -11.22 3.53
C VAL A 87 1.76 -10.03 4.18
N TRP A 88 1.31 -8.81 3.87
CA TRP A 88 2.03 -7.60 4.24
C TRP A 88 1.15 -6.62 5.01
N PHE A 89 1.76 -5.94 5.96
CA PHE A 89 1.18 -4.77 6.63
C PHE A 89 2.29 -3.78 6.98
N SER A 90 1.92 -2.61 7.49
CA SER A 90 2.89 -1.60 7.93
C SER A 90 2.53 -1.03 9.27
N THR A 91 3.56 -0.66 10.03
CA THR A 91 3.43 0.12 11.26
C THR A 91 4.01 1.50 11.05
N LEU A 92 3.30 2.53 11.50
CA LEU A 92 3.75 3.92 11.49
C LEU A 92 4.07 4.32 12.94
N THR A 93 5.28 4.80 13.18
CA THR A 93 5.72 5.28 14.50
C THR A 93 6.16 6.73 14.40
N PRO A 94 5.49 7.68 15.09
CA PRO A 94 5.96 9.06 15.13
C PRO A 94 7.28 9.16 15.93
N THR A 95 8.22 9.94 15.42
CA THR A 95 9.50 10.31 16.04
C THR A 95 9.76 11.80 15.88
N ASP A 96 10.81 12.32 16.52
CA ASP A 96 11.20 13.72 16.37
C ASP A 96 11.63 14.06 14.94
N ASP A 97 12.14 13.07 14.19
CA ASP A 97 12.61 13.21 12.80
C ASP A 97 11.50 12.99 11.75
N GLY A 98 10.28 12.61 12.17
CA GLY A 98 9.16 12.33 11.27
C GLY A 98 8.38 11.07 11.62
N ILE A 99 8.04 10.29 10.60
CA ILE A 99 7.30 9.04 10.73
C ILE A 99 8.20 7.90 10.25
N VAL A 100 8.43 6.93 11.14
CA VAL A 100 9.08 5.66 10.80
C VAL A 100 8.01 4.71 10.29
N ILE A 101 8.09 4.35 9.02
CA ILE A 101 7.24 3.38 8.33
C ILE A 101 8.03 2.08 8.24
N ARG A 102 7.52 1.02 8.88
CA ARG A 102 8.12 -0.32 8.78
C ARG A 102 7.14 -1.25 8.08
N ARG A 103 7.59 -1.90 7.00
CA ARG A 103 6.82 -2.93 6.31
C ARG A 103 7.18 -4.29 6.88
N HIS A 104 6.17 -5.05 7.26
CA HIS A 104 6.31 -6.34 7.92
C HIS A 104 5.71 -7.44 7.06
N ALA A 105 6.41 -8.57 7.02
CA ALA A 105 5.88 -9.82 6.53
C ALA A 105 5.11 -10.52 7.66
N LEU A 106 3.87 -10.89 7.37
CA LEU A 106 3.04 -11.69 8.28
C LEU A 106 2.89 -13.11 7.72
N TYR A 107 3.42 -14.07 8.48
CA TYR A 107 3.20 -15.49 8.23
C TYR A 107 1.92 -15.96 8.92
N TYR A 108 1.18 -16.83 8.23
CA TYR A 108 -0.10 -17.36 8.67
C TYR A 108 -0.23 -18.81 8.21
N SER A 109 -1.23 -19.52 8.72
CA SER A 109 -1.54 -20.90 8.31
C SER A 109 -2.16 -20.94 6.90
N HIS A 110 -1.39 -20.56 5.87
CA HIS A 110 -1.83 -20.44 4.48
C HIS A 110 -2.42 -21.75 3.94
N ASN A 111 -1.83 -22.91 4.27
CA ASN A 111 -2.37 -24.22 3.89
C ASN A 111 -3.77 -24.46 4.46
N GLU A 112 -4.02 -24.02 5.71
CA GLU A 112 -5.34 -24.13 6.33
C GLU A 112 -6.33 -23.15 5.70
N ALA A 113 -5.90 -21.93 5.38
CA ALA A 113 -6.71 -20.96 4.66
C ALA A 113 -7.12 -21.49 3.27
N ALA A 114 -6.16 -21.99 2.48
CA ALA A 114 -6.40 -22.59 1.17
C ALA A 114 -7.32 -23.81 1.26
N ARG A 115 -7.11 -24.71 2.23
CA ARG A 115 -7.98 -25.86 2.49
C ARG A 115 -9.42 -25.42 2.79
N ARG A 116 -9.61 -24.38 3.60
CA ARG A 116 -10.95 -23.83 3.91
C ARG A 116 -11.61 -23.19 2.70
N MET A 117 -10.85 -22.51 1.85
CA MET A 117 -11.36 -21.98 0.58
C MET A 117 -11.89 -23.09 -0.32
N ARG A 118 -11.09 -24.15 -0.51
CA ARG A 118 -11.48 -25.33 -1.30
C ARG A 118 -12.70 -26.05 -0.71
N ALA A 119 -12.73 -26.27 0.60
CA ALA A 119 -13.87 -26.87 1.29
C ALA A 119 -15.15 -26.04 1.12
N SER A 120 -15.01 -24.71 1.03
CA SER A 120 -16.12 -23.77 0.80
C SER A 120 -16.45 -23.57 -0.68
N LYS A 121 -15.80 -24.32 -1.60
CA LYS A 121 -15.96 -24.21 -3.06
C LYS A 121 -15.70 -22.80 -3.60
N LEU A 122 -14.80 -22.06 -2.95
CA LEU A 122 -14.29 -20.78 -3.47
C LEU A 122 -13.31 -21.03 -4.63
N PRO A 123 -13.01 -20.01 -5.46
CA PRO A 123 -12.18 -20.22 -6.65
C PRO A 123 -10.80 -20.79 -6.32
N GLU A 124 -10.41 -21.84 -7.03
CA GLU A 124 -9.13 -22.56 -6.83
C GLU A 124 -7.92 -21.64 -7.02
N ALA A 125 -8.00 -20.70 -7.96
CA ALA A 125 -6.94 -19.74 -8.23
C ALA A 125 -6.48 -19.00 -6.96
N TYR A 126 -7.42 -18.52 -6.14
CA TYR A 126 -7.07 -17.86 -4.88
C TYR A 126 -6.44 -18.82 -3.87
N ALA A 127 -6.97 -20.05 -3.75
CA ALA A 127 -6.39 -21.05 -2.85
C ALA A 127 -4.94 -21.38 -3.24
N ALA A 128 -4.67 -21.56 -4.54
CA ALA A 128 -3.34 -21.77 -5.08
C ALA A 128 -2.43 -20.56 -4.87
N THR A 129 -2.95 -19.32 -4.99
CA THR A 129 -2.19 -18.11 -4.68
C THR A 129 -1.80 -18.03 -3.21
N LEU A 130 -2.68 -18.41 -2.27
CA LEU A 130 -2.33 -18.42 -0.84
C LEU A 130 -1.13 -19.35 -0.55
N GLU A 131 -1.04 -20.47 -1.26
CA GLU A 131 0.01 -21.49 -1.09
C GLU A 131 1.31 -21.15 -1.83
N SER A 132 1.21 -20.61 -3.04
CA SER A 132 2.37 -20.34 -3.90
C SER A 132 2.94 -18.93 -3.76
N GLY A 133 2.12 -17.97 -3.34
CA GLY A 133 2.47 -16.54 -3.40
C GLY A 133 2.47 -15.97 -4.82
N ILE A 134 1.90 -16.67 -5.81
CA ILE A 134 1.88 -16.31 -7.23
C ILE A 134 0.44 -16.04 -7.65
N TRP A 135 0.21 -14.88 -8.27
CA TRP A 135 -1.09 -14.53 -8.86
C TRP A 135 -1.29 -15.26 -10.19
N ASP A 136 -2.50 -15.76 -10.40
CA ASP A 136 -2.93 -16.43 -11.64
C ASP A 136 -3.10 -15.45 -12.79
N ASN A 137 -3.65 -14.25 -12.51
CA ASN A 137 -3.87 -13.18 -13.46
C ASN A 137 -2.96 -11.97 -13.18
N ARG A 138 -2.47 -11.35 -14.26
CA ARG A 138 -1.58 -10.17 -14.27
C ARG A 138 -2.14 -9.00 -15.06
N GLU A 139 -3.39 -9.06 -15.52
CA GLU A 139 -4.02 -8.04 -16.37
C GLU A 139 -3.94 -6.62 -15.80
N ILE A 140 -3.91 -6.49 -14.46
CA ILE A 140 -3.82 -5.19 -13.79
C ILE A 140 -2.37 -4.71 -13.61
N LEU A 141 -1.37 -5.59 -13.77
CA LEU A 141 0.02 -5.29 -13.45
C LEU A 141 0.71 -4.62 -14.64
N PRO A 142 1.38 -3.48 -14.44
CA PRO A 142 2.29 -2.93 -15.44
C PRO A 142 3.46 -3.89 -15.73
N ALA A 143 4.18 -3.63 -16.82
CA ALA A 143 5.31 -4.47 -17.24
C ALA A 143 6.39 -4.62 -16.16
N ALA A 144 6.65 -3.55 -15.39
CA ALA A 144 7.64 -3.55 -14.32
C ALA A 144 7.24 -4.48 -13.16
N GLU A 145 5.99 -4.42 -12.69
CA GLU A 145 5.47 -5.32 -11.64
C GLU A 145 5.36 -6.75 -12.14
N THR A 146 4.93 -6.93 -13.40
CA THR A 146 4.86 -8.26 -14.04
C THR A 146 6.23 -8.94 -14.09
N GLY A 147 7.29 -8.20 -14.41
CA GLY A 147 8.66 -8.70 -14.45
C GLY A 147 9.22 -9.11 -13.09
N ARG A 148 8.60 -8.65 -11.99
CA ARG A 148 9.02 -8.94 -10.61
C ARG A 148 8.28 -10.09 -9.95
N GLN A 149 7.35 -10.73 -10.66
CA GLN A 149 6.59 -11.84 -10.10
C GLN A 149 7.48 -12.99 -9.64
N GLY A 150 7.17 -13.53 -8.46
CA GLY A 150 7.95 -14.60 -7.86
C GLY A 150 9.31 -14.16 -7.31
N GLN A 151 9.61 -12.87 -7.33
CA GLN A 151 10.81 -12.31 -6.68
C GLN A 151 10.43 -11.88 -5.27
N PRO A 152 11.00 -12.52 -4.23
CA PRO A 152 10.63 -12.22 -2.84
C PRO A 152 10.88 -10.77 -2.48
N LEU A 153 9.87 -10.12 -1.89
CA LEU A 153 10.03 -8.82 -1.25
C LEU A 153 10.72 -8.99 0.11
N THR A 154 11.35 -7.94 0.60
CA THR A 154 11.98 -7.92 1.93
C THR A 154 11.32 -6.89 2.82
N GLU A 155 11.29 -7.18 4.12
CA GLU A 155 10.96 -6.18 5.12
C GLU A 155 11.95 -5.02 5.06
N ASP A 156 11.45 -3.82 5.34
CA ASP A 156 12.28 -2.63 5.34
C ASP A 156 11.71 -1.55 6.27
N VAL A 157 12.50 -0.49 6.43
CA VAL A 157 12.17 0.68 7.22
C VAL A 157 12.46 1.91 6.39
N GLN A 158 11.46 2.81 6.30
CA GLN A 158 11.59 4.13 5.71
C GLN A 158 11.27 5.18 6.76
N VAL A 159 12.08 6.24 6.83
CA VAL A 159 11.76 7.43 7.62
C VAL A 159 11.30 8.52 6.66
N TRP A 160 10.15 9.12 6.94
CA TRP A 160 9.60 10.21 6.13
C TRP A 160 9.15 11.38 7.00
N SER A 161 9.53 12.57 6.56
CA SER A 161 8.95 13.84 7.00
C SER A 161 8.93 14.79 5.81
N ARG A 162 7.92 15.66 5.78
CA ARG A 162 7.88 16.79 4.87
C ARG A 162 8.21 18.06 5.66
N PRO A 163 9.27 18.80 5.32
CA PRO A 163 9.52 20.09 5.93
C PRO A 163 8.33 21.01 5.67
N ARG A 164 7.75 21.58 6.74
CA ARG A 164 6.77 22.65 6.58
C ARG A 164 7.51 23.88 6.07
N ASN A 165 7.22 24.34 4.86
CA ASN A 165 7.69 25.65 4.40
C ASN A 165 7.17 26.70 5.38
N ALA A 166 8.07 27.38 6.11
CA ALA A 166 7.76 28.42 7.09
C ALA A 166 6.99 29.63 6.49
N ALA A 167 6.83 29.68 5.17
CA ALA A 167 6.16 30.77 4.46
C ALA A 167 4.62 30.81 4.63
N LEU A 168 3.99 29.78 5.20
CA LEU A 168 2.54 29.77 5.47
C LEU A 168 2.18 30.05 6.95
N ALA A 169 3.17 30.07 7.86
CA ALA A 169 2.94 30.38 9.27
C ALA A 169 3.05 31.88 9.61
N ALA A 170 3.32 32.73 8.61
CA ALA A 170 3.43 34.18 8.76
C ALA A 170 2.25 34.96 8.15
N ALA A 171 1.12 34.27 7.89
CA ALA A 171 -0.07 34.85 7.25
C ALA A 171 -1.35 34.75 8.12
N GLU A 172 -1.22 34.49 9.42
CA GLU A 172 -2.27 34.73 10.43
C GLU A 172 -1.79 35.79 11.42
#